data_AF-A0AAV4ME56-F1
#
_entry.id   AF-A0AAV4ME56-F1
#
_cell.length_a   1.000
_cell.length_b   1.000
_cell.length_c   1.000
_cell.angle_alpha   90.00
_cell.angle_beta   90.00
_cell.angle_gamma   90.00
#
_symmetry.space_group_name_H-M   'P 1'
#
loop_
_entity.id
_entity.type
_entity.pdbx_description
1 polymer ?
#
loop_
_entity_poly.entity_id
_entity_poly.type
_entity_poly.pdbx_seq_one_letter_code
_entity_poly.pdbx_strand_id
1 'polypeptide(L)'
;MIKTAASCCPSLKVLEMLVYHKDGLQYLNCLYNLTFLCLDFKVCEESYLDTLLSTLNEIGHQLKHLSINDERPRRMPVEFPIDGICDRCVNVESLQIKGLCTFIDPLEDGSGIRRLRRLYIGDIKSKDLLLLLKCCLNLTELRVKNFPDFSNSEVRTYFRIHSFWNLRKLCIFNCNLSHNSLKTLLEAFKKLEKVFFPKFLYNVSILDELNREVKFVDNLDKFHDVVSGFNSCKFNDFIYLVCCIPEIYYPECFPLYQENKKFDHLKIKNDWK
;
A
#
# COMPACT_ATOMS: atom_id res chain seq x y z
N MET A 1 4.94 18.79 -17.13
CA MET A 1 4.81 17.48 -17.81
C MET A 1 3.50 16.76 -17.47
N ILE A 2 3.12 16.57 -16.20
CA ILE A 2 1.88 15.83 -15.86
C ILE A 2 0.59 16.50 -16.38
N LYS A 3 0.52 17.84 -16.36
CA LYS A 3 -0.56 18.61 -16.98
C LYS A 3 -0.83 18.18 -18.43
N THR A 4 0.22 18.16 -19.25
CA THR A 4 0.14 17.79 -20.66
C THR A 4 -0.32 16.34 -20.82
N ALA A 5 0.30 15.41 -20.09
CA ALA A 5 -0.08 14.00 -20.18
C ALA A 5 -1.55 13.76 -19.74
N ALA A 6 -1.99 14.41 -18.66
CA ALA A 6 -3.36 14.31 -18.19
C ALA A 6 -4.36 14.89 -19.19
N SER A 7 -4.01 16.01 -19.84
CA SER A 7 -4.86 16.60 -20.89
C SER A 7 -4.93 15.76 -22.17
N CYS A 8 -3.86 15.05 -22.53
CA CYS A 8 -3.81 14.23 -23.75
C CYS A 8 -4.49 12.87 -23.56
N CYS A 9 -4.55 12.35 -22.33
CA CYS A 9 -5.06 11.00 -22.02
C CYS A 9 -6.11 11.03 -20.90
N PRO A 10 -7.23 11.77 -21.04
CA PRO A 10 -8.17 11.94 -19.94
C PRO A 10 -8.96 10.65 -19.61
N SER A 11 -8.97 9.67 -20.52
CA SER A 11 -9.55 8.34 -20.33
C SER A 11 -8.64 7.33 -19.61
N LEU A 12 -7.45 7.76 -19.15
CA LEU A 12 -6.48 6.91 -18.46
C LEU A 12 -7.08 6.29 -17.19
N LYS A 13 -6.98 4.96 -17.07
CA LYS A 13 -7.53 4.20 -15.93
C LYS A 13 -6.53 3.90 -14.83
N VAL A 14 -5.24 3.84 -15.19
CA VAL A 14 -4.13 3.44 -14.31
C VAL A 14 -3.04 4.49 -14.42
N LEU A 15 -2.64 5.07 -13.29
CA LEU A 15 -1.52 5.99 -13.22
C LEU A 15 -0.58 5.58 -12.10
N GLU A 16 0.71 5.49 -12.44
CA GLU A 16 1.79 5.37 -11.48
C GLU A 16 2.74 6.54 -11.69
N MET A 17 2.93 7.36 -10.65
CA MET A 17 3.76 8.57 -10.77
C MET A 17 4.70 8.74 -9.59
N LEU A 18 5.93 9.14 -9.91
CA LEU A 18 6.87 9.71 -8.96
C LEU A 18 6.53 11.20 -8.80
N VAL A 19 6.16 11.61 -7.60
CA VAL A 19 5.76 12.98 -7.28
C VAL A 19 7.00 13.77 -6.89
N TYR A 20 7.36 14.74 -7.72
CA TYR A 20 8.46 15.67 -7.43
C TYR A 20 7.93 16.94 -6.75
N HIS A 21 6.85 17.51 -7.30
CA HIS A 21 6.18 18.70 -6.78
C HIS A 21 4.71 18.41 -6.51
N LYS A 22 4.20 18.88 -5.37
CA LYS A 22 2.80 18.63 -4.96
C LYS A 22 1.79 19.25 -5.92
N ASP A 23 2.15 20.36 -6.57
CA ASP A 23 1.31 21.04 -7.56
C ASP A 23 1.02 20.18 -8.79
N GLY A 24 1.77 19.09 -8.99
CA GLY A 24 1.45 18.09 -10.01
C GLY A 24 0.15 17.33 -9.74
N LEU A 25 -0.26 17.21 -8.47
CA LEU A 25 -1.44 16.44 -8.05
C LEU A 25 -2.75 17.07 -8.54
N GLN A 26 -2.80 18.40 -8.63
CA GLN A 26 -4.02 19.11 -9.08
C GLN A 26 -4.45 18.69 -10.48
N TYR A 27 -3.53 18.22 -11.33
CA TYR A 27 -3.84 17.81 -12.70
C TYR A 27 -4.47 16.41 -12.80
N LEU A 28 -4.54 15.66 -11.70
CA LEU A 28 -5.21 14.36 -11.67
C LEU A 28 -6.72 14.49 -11.88
N ASN A 29 -7.31 15.66 -11.60
CA ASN A 29 -8.73 15.93 -11.84
C ASN A 29 -9.14 15.90 -13.33
N CYS A 30 -8.16 15.99 -14.24
CA CYS A 30 -8.40 15.84 -15.67
C CYS A 30 -8.61 14.38 -16.09
N LEU A 31 -8.32 13.42 -15.21
CA LEU A 31 -8.36 11.97 -15.48
C LEU A 31 -9.67 11.35 -14.96
N TYR A 32 -10.79 11.64 -15.61
CA TYR A 32 -12.13 11.26 -15.14
C TYR A 32 -12.42 9.74 -15.10
N ASN A 33 -11.56 8.92 -15.71
CA ASN A 33 -11.67 7.44 -15.69
C ASN A 33 -10.61 6.76 -14.82
N LEU A 34 -9.82 7.52 -14.06
CA LEU A 34 -8.76 6.97 -13.20
C LEU A 34 -9.37 6.12 -12.09
N THR A 35 -9.02 4.83 -12.08
CA THR A 35 -9.50 3.85 -11.08
C THR A 35 -8.37 3.26 -10.25
N PHE A 36 -7.14 3.31 -10.75
CA PHE A 36 -5.94 2.88 -10.06
C PHE A 36 -4.93 4.02 -10.02
N LEU A 37 -4.52 4.43 -8.82
CA LEU A 37 -3.54 5.48 -8.61
C LEU A 37 -2.43 5.00 -7.68
N CYS A 38 -1.19 5.11 -8.13
CA CYS A 38 0.00 4.91 -7.32
C CYS A 38 0.84 6.21 -7.31
N LEU A 39 1.06 6.75 -6.12
CA LEU A 39 1.85 7.95 -5.88
C LEU A 39 3.10 7.57 -5.10
N ASP A 40 4.27 7.92 -5.62
CA ASP A 40 5.54 7.78 -4.92
C ASP A 40 6.10 9.16 -4.57
N PHE A 41 6.17 9.48 -3.29
CA PHE A 41 6.64 10.75 -2.74
C PHE A 41 8.09 10.69 -2.26
N LYS A 42 8.85 9.63 -2.56
CA LYS A 42 10.24 9.47 -2.10
C LYS A 42 11.17 10.64 -2.43
N VAL A 43 10.90 11.37 -3.51
CA VAL A 43 11.69 12.52 -3.96
C VAL A 43 10.96 13.86 -3.76
N CYS A 44 9.72 13.86 -3.24
CA CYS A 44 8.99 15.09 -2.99
C CYS A 44 9.58 15.80 -1.76
N GLU A 45 9.96 17.07 -1.93
CA GLU A 45 10.58 17.86 -0.85
C GLU A 45 9.59 18.68 -0.05
N GLU A 46 8.44 18.95 -0.63
CA GLU A 46 7.43 19.83 -0.07
C GLU A 46 6.50 19.09 0.89
N SER A 47 5.83 19.82 1.77
CA SER A 47 4.65 19.30 2.46
C SER A 47 3.50 19.15 1.45
N TYR A 48 3.01 17.92 1.29
CA TYR A 48 2.04 17.57 0.26
C TYR A 48 0.75 16.95 0.82
N LEU A 49 0.64 16.69 2.13
CA LEU A 49 -0.49 15.96 2.71
C LEU A 49 -1.82 16.68 2.44
N ASP A 50 -1.88 18.00 2.66
CA ASP A 50 -3.10 18.79 2.41
C ASP A 50 -3.48 18.80 0.93
N THR A 51 -2.49 18.96 0.04
CA THR A 51 -2.70 18.92 -1.41
C THR A 51 -3.17 17.54 -1.86
N LEU A 52 -2.62 16.47 -1.28
CA LEU A 52 -3.06 15.09 -1.52
C LEU A 52 -4.50 14.90 -1.08
N LEU A 53 -4.86 15.28 0.15
CA LEU A 53 -6.23 15.14 0.67
C LEU A 53 -7.23 15.99 -0.12
N SER A 54 -6.86 17.20 -0.54
CA SER A 54 -7.68 18.03 -1.43
C SER A 54 -7.89 17.34 -2.79
N THR A 55 -6.82 16.80 -3.37
CA THR A 55 -6.90 16.08 -4.66
C THR A 55 -7.79 14.84 -4.55
N LEU A 56 -7.65 14.06 -3.48
CA LEU A 56 -8.49 12.89 -3.22
C LEU A 56 -9.96 13.27 -2.98
N ASN A 57 -10.26 14.48 -2.52
CA ASN A 57 -11.64 14.95 -2.44
C ASN A 57 -12.27 15.11 -3.83
N GLU A 58 -11.48 15.49 -4.83
CA GLU A 58 -11.96 15.65 -6.22
C GLU A 58 -12.08 14.31 -6.94
N ILE A 59 -11.07 13.43 -6.82
CA ILE A 59 -10.99 12.20 -7.62
C ILE A 59 -11.29 10.91 -6.83
N GLY A 60 -11.43 10.97 -5.51
CA GLY A 60 -11.47 9.77 -4.67
C GLY A 60 -12.68 8.87 -4.96
N HIS A 61 -13.80 9.46 -5.37
CA HIS A 61 -15.03 8.73 -5.69
C HIS A 61 -14.87 7.76 -6.88
N GLN A 62 -13.94 7.97 -7.81
CA GLN A 62 -13.72 7.07 -8.95
C GLN A 62 -12.62 6.01 -8.68
N LEU A 63 -11.82 6.19 -7.63
CA LEU A 63 -10.72 5.28 -7.30
C LEU A 63 -11.23 3.97 -6.70
N LYS A 64 -10.71 2.85 -7.23
CA LYS A 64 -10.85 1.50 -6.66
C LYS A 64 -9.57 1.05 -5.96
N HIS A 65 -8.43 1.55 -6.41
CA HIS A 65 -7.11 1.18 -5.93
C HIS A 65 -6.27 2.42 -5.70
N LEU A 66 -5.75 2.57 -4.49
CA LEU A 66 -4.90 3.68 -4.09
C LEU A 66 -3.64 3.14 -3.42
N SER A 67 -2.48 3.54 -3.92
CA SER A 67 -1.17 3.27 -3.34
C SER A 67 -0.43 4.59 -3.11
N ILE A 68 0.00 4.82 -1.87
CA ILE A 68 0.80 5.98 -1.47
C ILE A 68 2.11 5.45 -0.89
N ASN A 69 3.23 5.95 -1.41
CA ASN A 69 4.56 5.55 -0.97
C ASN A 69 5.36 6.76 -0.51
N ASP A 70 5.61 6.86 0.79
CA ASP A 70 6.49 7.84 1.42
C ASP A 70 7.44 7.15 2.41
N GLU A 71 8.41 6.40 1.87
CA GLU A 71 9.49 5.80 2.66
C GLU A 71 10.74 6.69 2.68
N ARG A 72 10.59 8.02 2.89
CA ARG A 72 11.73 8.94 2.94
C ARG A 72 12.57 8.70 4.21
N PRO A 73 13.87 8.34 4.09
CA PRO A 73 14.69 7.96 5.26
C PRO A 73 15.25 9.14 6.06
N ARG A 74 15.27 10.36 5.50
CA ARG A 74 16.00 11.52 6.07
C ARG A 74 15.11 12.68 6.54
N ARG A 75 13.79 12.53 6.44
CA ARG A 75 12.83 13.58 6.83
C ARG A 75 11.91 13.09 7.92
N MET A 76 11.30 14.04 8.63
CA MET A 76 10.21 13.72 9.54
C MET A 76 9.11 13.00 8.75
N PRO A 77 8.66 11.81 9.20
CA PRO A 77 7.67 11.04 8.48
C PRO A 77 6.34 11.80 8.45
N VAL A 78 5.66 11.75 7.30
CA VAL A 78 4.30 12.25 7.17
C VAL A 78 3.34 11.19 7.74
N GLU A 79 2.47 11.61 8.64
CA GLU A 79 1.41 10.76 9.18
C GLU A 79 0.20 10.79 8.25
N PHE A 80 -0.16 9.63 7.67
CA PHE A 80 -1.32 9.50 6.81
C PHE A 80 -2.57 9.10 7.62
N PRO A 81 -3.60 9.97 7.69
CA PRO A 81 -4.86 9.64 8.35
C PRO A 81 -5.68 8.68 7.46
N ILE A 82 -5.71 7.40 7.82
CA ILE A 82 -6.36 6.36 7.01
C ILE A 82 -7.87 6.62 6.87
N ASP A 83 -8.52 7.03 7.95
CA ASP A 83 -9.92 7.44 8.00
C ASP A 83 -10.20 8.57 7.01
N GLY A 84 -9.46 9.68 7.11
CA GLY A 84 -9.58 10.81 6.17
C GLY A 84 -9.35 10.43 4.70
N ILE A 85 -8.45 9.49 4.41
CA ILE A 85 -8.25 8.98 3.04
C ILE A 85 -9.47 8.15 2.59
N CYS A 86 -9.97 7.26 3.44
CA CYS A 86 -11.10 6.37 3.11
C CYS A 86 -12.42 7.14 2.95
N ASP A 87 -12.63 8.21 3.72
CA ASP A 87 -13.82 9.05 3.61
C ASP A 87 -13.90 9.78 2.27
N ARG A 88 -12.73 10.18 1.72
CA ARG A 88 -12.63 10.79 0.40
C ARG A 88 -12.70 9.75 -0.72
N CYS A 89 -12.20 8.55 -0.46
CA CYS A 89 -12.11 7.46 -1.45
C CYS A 89 -13.17 6.37 -1.18
N VAL A 90 -14.44 6.74 -1.21
CA VAL A 90 -15.57 5.87 -0.79
C VAL A 90 -15.71 4.55 -1.55
N ASN A 91 -15.12 4.44 -2.75
CA ASN A 91 -15.16 3.25 -3.59
C ASN A 91 -13.88 2.41 -3.55
N VAL A 92 -12.91 2.76 -2.69
CA VAL A 92 -11.62 2.08 -2.64
C VAL A 92 -11.77 0.67 -2.08
N GLU A 93 -11.31 -0.33 -2.83
CA GLU A 93 -11.29 -1.74 -2.43
C GLU A 93 -9.89 -2.18 -1.99
N SER A 94 -8.86 -1.45 -2.44
CA SER A 94 -7.46 -1.76 -2.21
C SER A 94 -6.71 -0.50 -1.82
N LEU A 95 -6.24 -0.47 -0.57
CA LEU A 95 -5.44 0.64 -0.05
C LEU A 95 -4.05 0.14 0.33
N GLN A 96 -3.05 0.86 -0.16
CA GLN A 96 -1.65 0.66 0.21
C GLN A 96 -1.06 1.98 0.67
N ILE A 97 -0.50 2.00 1.87
CA ILE A 97 0.28 3.13 2.36
C ILE A 97 1.61 2.58 2.89
N LYS A 98 2.70 2.98 2.24
CA LYS A 98 4.07 2.76 2.72
C LYS A 98 4.54 4.05 3.37
N GLY A 99 4.55 4.10 4.68
CA GLY A 99 4.84 5.31 5.45
C GLY A 99 4.20 5.19 6.83
N LEU A 100 4.27 6.27 7.60
CA LEU A 100 3.65 6.35 8.92
C LEU A 100 2.15 6.61 8.79
N CYS A 101 1.34 5.78 9.43
CA CYS A 101 -0.11 5.85 9.37
C CYS A 101 -0.71 6.12 10.75
N THR A 102 -1.81 6.86 10.75
CA THR A 102 -2.68 7.06 11.91
C THR A 102 -4.11 6.70 11.55
N PHE A 103 -4.88 6.36 12.58
CA PHE A 103 -6.31 6.09 12.42
C PHE A 103 -7.06 6.61 13.63
N ILE A 104 -7.94 7.58 13.39
CA ILE A 104 -8.86 8.10 14.40
C ILE A 104 -10.22 7.53 14.05
N ASP A 105 -10.86 6.89 15.03
CA ASP A 105 -12.14 6.16 14.90
C ASP A 105 -13.14 6.91 13.99
N PRO A 106 -13.68 6.27 12.93
CA PRO A 106 -14.50 6.97 11.96
C PRO A 106 -15.80 7.46 12.60
N LEU A 107 -16.16 8.71 12.31
CA LEU A 107 -17.43 9.29 12.72
C LEU A 107 -18.58 8.52 12.05
N GLU A 108 -19.30 7.75 12.87
CA GLU A 108 -20.62 7.08 12.73
C GLU A 108 -20.96 6.29 11.43
N ASP A 109 -20.50 6.71 10.25
CA ASP A 109 -20.89 6.16 8.94
C ASP A 109 -19.71 5.81 8.03
N GLY A 110 -18.56 5.40 8.61
CA GLY A 110 -17.33 5.02 7.88
C GLY A 110 -17.58 4.04 6.72
N SER A 111 -17.91 4.57 5.55
CA SER A 111 -18.52 3.81 4.44
C SER A 111 -17.45 3.32 3.47
N GLY A 112 -16.43 4.13 3.20
CA GLY A 112 -15.29 3.75 2.36
C GLY A 112 -14.47 2.61 2.97
N ILE A 113 -14.22 2.66 4.28
CA ILE A 113 -13.39 1.67 4.96
C ILE A 113 -14.02 0.26 4.96
N ARG A 114 -15.36 0.19 4.99
CA ARG A 114 -16.10 -1.08 4.95
C ARG A 114 -15.95 -1.80 3.61
N ARG A 115 -15.59 -1.08 2.54
CA ARG A 115 -15.36 -1.68 1.21
C ARG A 115 -13.96 -2.21 1.01
N LEU A 116 -13.03 -1.92 1.92
CA LEU A 116 -11.66 -2.41 1.83
C LEU A 116 -11.64 -3.94 1.86
N ARG A 117 -11.08 -4.51 0.80
CA ARG A 117 -10.83 -5.95 0.64
C ARG A 117 -9.36 -6.27 0.77
N ARG A 118 -8.49 -5.31 0.46
CA ARG A 118 -7.04 -5.45 0.49
C ARG A 118 -6.43 -4.22 1.18
N LEU A 119 -5.59 -4.47 2.16
CA LEU A 119 -4.97 -3.43 2.96
C LEU A 119 -3.49 -3.72 3.12
N TYR A 120 -2.64 -2.79 2.70
CA TYR A 120 -1.22 -2.76 3.02
C TYR A 120 -0.93 -1.52 3.84
N ILE A 121 -0.38 -1.71 5.03
CA ILE A 121 0.01 -0.62 5.92
C ILE A 121 1.47 -0.83 6.32
N GLY A 122 2.21 0.27 6.24
CA GLY A 122 3.54 0.40 6.84
C GLY A 122 3.47 0.59 8.35
N ASP A 123 4.22 1.58 8.81
CA ASP A 123 4.38 1.90 10.22
C ASP A 123 3.05 2.41 10.80
N ILE A 124 2.45 1.67 11.74
CA ILE A 124 1.20 2.03 12.41
C ILE A 124 1.24 1.61 13.88
N LYS A 125 0.67 2.43 14.76
CA LYS A 125 0.55 2.09 16.19
C LYS A 125 -0.44 0.94 16.40
N SER A 126 -0.21 0.13 17.43
CA SER A 126 -1.10 -0.99 17.78
C SER A 126 -2.56 -0.64 17.89
N LYS A 127 -2.85 0.37 18.70
CA LYS A 127 -4.22 0.80 18.97
C LYS A 127 -4.95 1.16 17.67
N ASP A 128 -4.27 1.92 16.82
CA ASP A 128 -4.79 2.43 15.55
C ASP A 128 -5.04 1.27 14.57
N LEU A 129 -4.11 0.31 14.47
CA LEU A 129 -4.30 -0.88 13.64
C LEU A 129 -5.49 -1.71 14.12
N LEU A 130 -5.62 -1.94 15.44
CA LEU A 130 -6.73 -2.72 15.98
C LEU A 130 -8.07 -2.03 15.71
N LEU A 131 -8.15 -0.71 15.89
CA LEU A 131 -9.34 0.08 15.58
C LEU A 131 -9.68 0.00 14.10
N LEU A 132 -8.71 0.22 13.22
CA LEU A 132 -8.88 0.11 11.77
C LEU A 132 -9.42 -1.27 11.37
N LEU A 133 -8.83 -2.32 11.93
CA LEU A 133 -9.22 -3.70 11.63
C LEU A 133 -10.65 -4.03 12.11
N LYS A 134 -11.19 -3.36 13.13
CA LYS A 134 -12.62 -3.48 13.51
C LYS A 134 -13.55 -2.96 12.41
N CYS A 135 -13.12 -1.94 11.68
CA CYS A 135 -13.93 -1.29 10.66
C CYS A 135 -13.88 -2.02 9.30
N CYS A 136 -12.80 -2.77 9.02
CA CYS A 136 -12.56 -3.46 7.76
C CYS A 136 -13.29 -4.83 7.65
N LEU A 137 -14.62 -4.83 7.65
CA LEU A 137 -15.44 -6.06 7.69
C LEU A 137 -15.26 -7.00 6.48
N ASN A 138 -14.89 -6.45 5.32
CA ASN A 138 -14.74 -7.19 4.06
C ASN A 138 -13.27 -7.53 3.74
N LEU A 139 -12.36 -7.36 4.69
CA LEU A 139 -10.94 -7.53 4.46
C LEU A 139 -10.61 -9.00 4.16
N THR A 140 -10.01 -9.23 2.99
CA THR A 140 -9.58 -10.55 2.51
C THR A 140 -8.07 -10.71 2.49
N GLU A 141 -7.33 -9.60 2.39
CA GLU A 141 -5.88 -9.57 2.35
C GLU A 141 -5.35 -8.44 3.24
N LEU A 142 -4.55 -8.80 4.23
CA LEU A 142 -3.90 -7.86 5.14
C LEU A 142 -2.40 -7.99 5.00
N ARG A 143 -1.73 -6.85 4.86
CA ARG A 143 -0.28 -6.76 4.82
C ARG A 143 0.18 -5.69 5.79
N VAL A 144 1.08 -6.06 6.68
CA VAL A 144 1.59 -5.17 7.72
C VAL A 144 3.10 -5.19 7.69
N LYS A 145 3.72 -4.01 7.65
CA LYS A 145 5.17 -3.83 7.71
C LYS A 145 5.55 -3.06 8.97
N ASN A 146 6.66 -3.41 9.61
CA ASN A 146 7.23 -2.70 10.77
C ASN A 146 6.27 -2.59 11.97
N PHE A 147 5.50 -3.64 12.28
CA PHE A 147 4.61 -3.63 13.44
C PHE A 147 5.27 -4.34 14.63
N PRO A 148 5.81 -3.60 15.62
CA PRO A 148 6.60 -4.18 16.71
C PRO A 148 5.75 -4.98 17.72
N ASP A 149 4.45 -4.75 17.76
CA ASP A 149 3.62 -5.06 18.93
C ASP A 149 2.75 -6.31 18.80
N PHE A 150 3.02 -7.21 17.84
CA PHE A 150 2.25 -8.47 17.77
C PHE A 150 2.42 -9.35 19.03
N SER A 151 3.43 -9.08 19.86
CA SER A 151 3.63 -9.72 21.16
C SER A 151 2.71 -9.17 22.26
N ASN A 152 2.07 -8.02 22.05
CA ASN A 152 1.17 -7.39 23.01
C ASN A 152 -0.03 -8.33 23.34
N SER A 153 -0.33 -8.49 24.62
CA SER A 153 -1.44 -9.31 25.10
C SER A 153 -2.80 -8.80 24.62
N GLU A 154 -2.98 -7.49 24.47
CA GLU A 154 -4.21 -6.86 23.96
C GLU A 154 -4.44 -7.22 22.50
N VAL A 155 -3.40 -7.11 21.68
CA VAL A 155 -3.42 -7.50 20.26
C VAL A 155 -3.79 -8.99 20.12
N ARG A 156 -3.16 -9.86 20.92
CA ARG A 156 -3.47 -11.30 20.94
C ARG A 156 -4.90 -11.59 21.38
N THR A 157 -5.37 -10.91 22.42
CA THR A 157 -6.74 -11.06 22.93
C THR A 157 -7.74 -10.59 21.89
N TYR A 158 -7.47 -9.47 21.23
CA TYR A 158 -8.29 -8.96 20.16
C TYR A 158 -8.43 -9.96 19.01
N PHE A 159 -7.32 -10.52 18.50
CA PHE A 159 -7.35 -11.53 17.44
C PHE A 159 -8.09 -12.81 17.84
N ARG A 160 -8.01 -13.22 19.12
CA ARG A 160 -8.74 -14.40 19.62
C ARG A 160 -10.26 -14.17 19.66
N ILE A 161 -10.69 -12.97 20.05
CA ILE A 161 -12.12 -12.63 20.20
C ILE A 161 -12.72 -12.31 18.83
N HIS A 162 -12.02 -11.52 18.02
CA HIS A 162 -12.51 -11.01 16.74
C HIS A 162 -12.03 -11.94 15.64
N SER A 163 -12.94 -12.80 15.20
CA SER A 163 -12.68 -13.67 14.08
C SER A 163 -12.78 -12.86 12.79
N PHE A 164 -11.64 -12.64 12.12
CA PHE A 164 -11.61 -12.04 10.79
C PHE A 164 -12.10 -13.04 9.75
N TRP A 165 -13.43 -13.18 9.66
CA TRP A 165 -14.07 -14.27 8.92
C TRP A 165 -13.74 -14.28 7.43
N ASN A 166 -13.27 -13.16 6.88
CA ASN A 166 -13.00 -13.02 5.46
C ASN A 166 -11.51 -13.01 5.12
N LEU A 167 -10.62 -12.94 6.12
CA LEU A 167 -9.19 -12.83 5.88
C LEU A 167 -8.63 -14.17 5.36
N ARG A 168 -8.18 -14.16 4.11
CA ARG A 168 -7.63 -15.31 3.39
C ARG A 168 -6.13 -15.22 3.21
N LYS A 169 -5.58 -14.00 3.19
CA LYS A 169 -4.15 -13.77 3.00
C LYS A 169 -3.61 -12.83 4.06
N LEU A 170 -2.47 -13.21 4.63
CA LEU A 170 -1.76 -12.42 5.62
C LEU A 170 -0.28 -12.32 5.23
N CYS A 171 0.23 -11.11 5.21
CA CYS A 171 1.62 -10.82 4.89
C CYS A 171 2.19 -9.97 6.01
N ILE A 172 3.25 -10.43 6.67
CA ILE A 172 3.81 -9.73 7.82
C ILE A 172 5.30 -9.50 7.55
N PHE A 173 5.76 -8.27 7.69
CA PHE A 173 7.10 -7.89 7.30
C PHE A 173 7.81 -7.07 8.37
N ASN A 174 9.02 -7.48 8.74
CA ASN A 174 9.82 -6.79 9.77
C ASN A 174 9.03 -6.52 11.06
N CYS A 175 8.30 -7.53 11.53
CA CYS A 175 7.51 -7.44 12.75
C CYS A 175 8.14 -8.33 13.83
N ASN A 176 8.23 -7.82 15.06
CA ASN A 176 8.76 -8.56 16.20
C ASN A 176 7.74 -9.58 16.71
N LEU A 177 7.57 -10.66 15.97
CA LEU A 177 6.73 -11.79 16.35
C LEU A 177 7.56 -12.84 17.08
N SER A 178 7.19 -13.14 18.32
CA SER A 178 7.64 -14.37 18.96
C SER A 178 6.98 -15.60 18.31
N HIS A 179 7.59 -16.76 18.46
CA HIS A 179 7.02 -18.06 18.06
C HIS A 179 5.58 -18.24 18.56
N ASN A 180 5.33 -17.94 19.84
CA ASN A 180 4.02 -18.09 20.48
C ASN A 180 3.00 -17.07 19.96
N SER A 181 3.45 -15.85 19.67
CA SER A 181 2.60 -14.81 19.06
C SER A 181 2.16 -15.23 17.66
N LEU A 182 3.09 -15.75 16.85
CA LEU A 182 2.79 -16.25 15.52
C LEU A 182 1.79 -17.41 15.56
N LYS A 183 2.02 -18.41 16.42
CA LYS A 183 1.10 -19.54 16.59
C LYS A 183 -0.31 -19.06 16.98
N THR A 184 -0.40 -18.21 18.00
CA THR A 184 -1.68 -17.62 18.45
C THR A 184 -2.39 -16.86 17.33
N LEU A 185 -1.63 -16.12 16.54
CA LEU A 185 -2.14 -15.35 15.41
C LEU A 185 -2.72 -16.30 14.35
N LEU A 186 -1.98 -17.34 13.96
CA LEU A 186 -2.42 -18.28 12.94
C LEU A 186 -3.65 -19.09 13.37
N GLU A 187 -3.73 -19.48 14.64
CA GLU A 187 -4.90 -20.15 15.24
C GLU A 187 -6.16 -19.26 15.23
N ALA A 188 -6.00 -17.94 15.41
CA ALA A 188 -7.10 -16.99 15.36
C ALA A 188 -7.75 -16.86 13.97
N PHE A 189 -6.96 -17.02 12.90
CA PHE A 189 -7.44 -16.85 11.53
C PHE A 189 -7.83 -18.18 10.88
N LYS A 190 -9.05 -18.67 11.12
CA LYS A 190 -9.50 -19.98 10.62
C LYS A 190 -9.55 -20.13 9.09
N LYS A 191 -9.84 -19.05 8.34
CA LYS A 191 -9.96 -19.06 6.86
C LYS A 191 -8.68 -18.65 6.14
N LEU A 192 -7.56 -18.55 6.85
CA LEU A 192 -6.31 -18.13 6.27
C LEU A 192 -5.78 -19.21 5.33
N GLU A 193 -5.67 -18.88 4.04
CA GLU A 193 -5.20 -19.78 2.99
C GLU A 193 -3.71 -19.61 2.75
N LYS A 194 -3.24 -18.36 2.76
CA LYS A 194 -1.86 -18.02 2.43
C LYS A 194 -1.27 -17.09 3.47
N VAL A 195 -0.07 -17.45 3.90
CA VAL A 195 0.71 -16.63 4.82
C VAL A 195 2.10 -16.41 4.26
N PHE A 196 2.56 -15.17 4.29
CA PHE A 196 3.87 -14.76 3.78
C PHE A 196 4.68 -14.17 4.92
N PHE A 197 5.87 -14.75 5.12
CA PHE A 197 6.86 -14.29 6.09
C PHE A 197 8.23 -14.16 5.42
N PRO A 198 9.07 -13.21 5.86
CA PRO A 198 10.49 -13.20 5.53
C PRO A 198 11.15 -14.44 6.14
N LYS A 199 11.77 -15.27 5.29
CA LYS A 199 12.34 -16.56 5.69
C LYS A 199 13.38 -16.45 6.82
N PHE A 200 14.11 -15.35 6.89
CA PHE A 200 15.17 -15.16 7.88
C PHE A 200 14.68 -14.88 9.32
N LEU A 201 13.37 -14.69 9.54
CA LEU A 201 12.83 -14.33 10.85
C LEU A 201 12.25 -15.50 11.65
N TYR A 202 11.94 -16.64 11.04
CA TYR A 202 11.19 -17.70 11.72
C TYR A 202 11.72 -19.10 11.44
N ASN A 203 11.75 -19.91 12.49
CA ASN A 203 12.08 -21.33 12.39
C ASN A 203 10.91 -22.08 11.71
N VAL A 204 11.23 -22.88 10.69
CA VAL A 204 10.26 -23.50 9.77
C VAL A 204 9.31 -24.48 10.49
N SER A 205 9.73 -25.02 11.64
CA SER A 205 9.02 -26.06 12.40
C SER A 205 7.60 -25.71 12.85
N ILE A 206 7.25 -24.42 12.99
CA ILE A 206 5.90 -23.98 13.39
C ILE A 206 4.84 -24.33 12.34
N LEU A 207 5.25 -24.39 11.08
CA LEU A 207 4.32 -24.32 9.95
C LEU A 207 3.88 -25.71 9.48
N ASP A 208 4.71 -26.72 9.72
CA ASP A 208 4.35 -28.13 9.52
C ASP A 208 3.19 -28.55 10.44
N GLU A 209 3.02 -27.91 11.61
CA GLU A 209 1.91 -28.17 12.54
C GLU A 209 0.54 -27.66 12.03
N LEU A 210 0.50 -26.74 11.06
CA LEU A 210 -0.70 -25.95 10.77
C LEU A 210 -1.48 -26.36 9.52
N ASN A 211 -1.03 -27.35 8.73
CA ASN A 211 -1.74 -27.87 7.54
C ASN A 211 -2.24 -26.76 6.56
N ARG A 212 -1.50 -25.66 6.39
CA ARG A 212 -1.86 -24.54 5.50
C ARG A 212 -0.82 -24.34 4.40
N GLU A 213 -1.23 -23.77 3.26
CA GLU A 213 -0.31 -23.38 2.18
C GLU A 213 0.52 -22.16 2.62
N VAL A 214 1.58 -22.42 3.39
CA VAL A 214 2.51 -21.38 3.83
C VAL A 214 3.57 -21.21 2.77
N LYS A 215 3.64 -20.03 2.16
CA LYS A 215 4.66 -19.69 1.18
C LYS A 215 5.71 -18.83 1.86
N PHE A 216 6.87 -19.43 2.08
CA PHE A 216 8.07 -18.65 2.34
C PHE A 216 8.47 -17.94 1.06
N VAL A 217 8.89 -16.69 1.23
CA VAL A 217 9.54 -15.99 0.14
C VAL A 217 11.00 -15.88 0.52
N ASP A 218 11.82 -16.66 -0.19
CA ASP A 218 13.24 -16.85 0.11
C ASP A 218 14.09 -15.60 -0.14
N ASN A 219 13.56 -14.63 -0.89
CA ASN A 219 14.28 -13.41 -1.26
C ASN A 219 13.38 -12.18 -1.02
N LEU A 220 13.93 -11.15 -0.38
CA LEU A 220 13.33 -9.83 -0.21
C LEU A 220 12.88 -9.24 -1.55
N ASP A 221 13.60 -9.46 -2.65
CA ASP A 221 13.23 -8.98 -3.99
C ASP A 221 12.02 -9.73 -4.55
N LYS A 222 12.00 -11.06 -4.41
CA LYS A 222 10.81 -11.86 -4.75
C LYS A 222 9.63 -11.55 -3.84
N PHE A 223 9.91 -11.15 -2.59
CA PHE A 223 8.88 -10.69 -1.66
C PHE A 223 8.36 -9.34 -2.12
N HIS A 224 9.23 -8.44 -2.59
CA HIS A 224 8.82 -7.22 -3.26
C HIS A 224 8.01 -7.50 -4.52
N ASP A 225 8.23 -8.61 -5.24
CA ASP A 225 7.40 -9.03 -6.38
C ASP A 225 6.03 -9.63 -5.97
N VAL A 226 6.00 -10.46 -4.93
CA VAL A 226 4.75 -10.91 -4.30
C VAL A 226 3.97 -9.72 -3.73
N VAL A 227 4.71 -8.74 -3.19
CA VAL A 227 4.17 -7.50 -2.68
C VAL A 227 3.69 -6.61 -3.81
N SER A 228 4.47 -6.48 -4.89
CA SER A 228 4.12 -5.72 -6.08
C SER A 228 3.00 -6.38 -6.85
N GLY A 229 2.67 -7.65 -6.62
CA GLY A 229 1.40 -8.26 -7.02
C GLY A 229 0.14 -7.49 -6.59
N PHE A 230 0.27 -6.61 -5.58
CA PHE A 230 -0.75 -5.64 -5.17
C PHE A 230 -0.85 -4.45 -6.12
N ASN A 231 0.27 -4.04 -6.71
CA ASN A 231 0.39 -3.00 -7.73
C ASN A 231 0.19 -3.56 -9.15
N SER A 232 0.58 -4.81 -9.38
CA SER A 232 0.44 -5.52 -10.64
C SER A 232 -1.01 -6.01 -10.74
N CYS A 233 -1.88 -5.05 -10.97
CA CYS A 233 -2.73 -5.11 -12.13
C CYS A 233 -1.90 -5.54 -13.36
N LYS A 234 -1.55 -6.83 -13.49
CA LYS A 234 -1.18 -7.45 -14.76
C LYS A 234 -2.46 -7.50 -15.60
N PHE A 235 -2.99 -6.34 -15.93
CA PHE A 235 -4.02 -6.18 -16.93
C PHE A 235 -3.25 -5.94 -18.22
N ASN A 236 -3.22 -6.95 -19.08
CA ASN A 236 -2.44 -6.92 -20.32
C ASN A 236 -2.92 -5.85 -21.32
N ASP A 237 -3.96 -5.07 -20.99
CA ASP A 237 -4.69 -4.19 -21.91
C ASP A 237 -4.75 -2.71 -21.49
N PHE A 238 -3.91 -2.24 -20.54
CA PHE A 238 -3.90 -0.82 -20.13
C PHE A 238 -2.64 -0.08 -20.55
N ILE A 239 -2.84 1.19 -20.92
CA ILE A 239 -1.78 2.18 -21.16
C ILE A 239 -1.22 2.58 -19.79
N TYR A 240 0.07 2.35 -19.57
CA TYR A 240 0.80 2.84 -18.40
C TYR A 240 1.45 4.16 -18.75
N LEU A 241 1.23 5.18 -17.92
CA LEU A 241 2.00 6.41 -18.00
C LEU A 241 2.94 6.47 -16.81
N VAL A 242 4.21 6.14 -17.02
CA VAL A 242 5.27 6.34 -16.01
C VAL A 242 5.89 7.70 -16.27
N CYS A 243 5.51 8.69 -15.47
CA CYS A 243 6.13 10.02 -15.51
C CYS A 243 7.41 10.01 -14.68
N CYS A 244 8.57 9.85 -15.34
CA CYS A 244 9.88 10.17 -14.75
C CYS A 244 10.29 11.57 -15.22
N ILE A 245 10.51 12.51 -14.31
CA ILE A 245 10.98 13.87 -14.65
C ILE A 245 12.50 13.82 -14.89
N PRO A 246 13.03 14.25 -16.05
CA PRO A 246 14.48 14.18 -16.34
C PRO A 246 15.33 15.34 -15.80
N GLU A 247 14.74 16.37 -15.19
CA GLU A 247 15.39 17.70 -15.14
C GLU A 247 15.97 18.15 -13.81
N ILE A 248 16.49 17.25 -12.96
CA ILE A 248 17.39 17.68 -11.89
C ILE A 248 18.60 16.75 -11.78
N TYR A 249 19.67 17.12 -12.48
CA TYR A 249 21.01 16.57 -12.31
C TYR A 249 21.59 17.15 -11.00
N TYR A 250 21.61 16.37 -9.92
CA TYR A 250 22.43 16.65 -8.74
C TYR A 250 23.67 15.75 -8.78
N PRO A 251 24.86 16.25 -9.17
CA PRO A 251 26.07 15.42 -9.32
C PRO A 251 26.62 14.86 -7.99
N GLU A 252 26.17 15.37 -6.85
CA GLU A 252 26.87 15.16 -5.57
C GLU A 252 26.28 14.06 -4.66
N CYS A 253 25.23 13.36 -5.08
CA CYS A 253 24.55 12.35 -4.24
C CYS A 253 24.73 10.88 -4.65
N PHE A 254 25.56 10.55 -5.64
CA PHE A 254 25.71 9.17 -6.13
C PHE A 254 27.16 8.77 -6.45
N PRO A 255 27.82 7.97 -5.59
CA PRO A 255 28.95 7.15 -6.01
C PRO A 255 28.72 5.63 -5.95
N LEU A 256 27.53 5.10 -5.62
CA LEU A 256 27.38 3.66 -5.32
C LEU A 256 26.31 2.86 -6.09
N TYR A 257 25.73 3.40 -7.17
CA TYR A 257 24.83 2.62 -8.03
C TYR A 257 25.15 2.87 -9.51
N GLN A 258 26.26 2.33 -9.97
CA GLN A 258 26.50 2.11 -11.40
C GLN A 258 26.53 0.61 -11.67
N GLU A 259 25.37 0.00 -11.86
CA GLU A 259 25.24 -1.20 -12.70
C GLU A 259 23.92 -1.13 -13.49
N ASN A 260 24.04 -0.67 -14.75
CA ASN A 260 23.31 -1.10 -15.92
C ASN A 260 21.80 -1.40 -15.79
N LYS A 261 20.97 -0.35 -15.71
CA LYS A 261 19.65 -0.36 -16.36
C LYS A 261 19.41 0.96 -17.09
N LYS A 262 19.46 0.92 -18.43
CA LYS A 262 18.92 1.98 -19.28
C LYS A 262 17.42 2.08 -19.01
N PHE A 263 16.97 3.18 -18.43
CA PHE A 263 15.56 3.52 -18.36
C PHE A 263 15.16 4.15 -19.69
N ASP A 264 14.50 3.39 -20.57
CA ASP A 264 13.85 3.96 -21.74
C ASP A 264 12.65 4.81 -21.27
N HIS A 265 12.72 6.09 -21.58
CA HIS A 265 11.76 7.11 -21.17
C HIS A 265 10.42 6.96 -21.92
N LEU A 266 9.32 7.00 -21.17
CA LEU A 266 7.93 7.11 -21.63
C LEU A 266 7.49 6.05 -22.69
N LYS A 267 7.08 4.85 -22.26
CA LYS A 267 6.40 3.87 -23.14
C LYS A 267 4.88 4.10 -23.12
N ILE A 268 4.38 4.91 -24.04
CA ILE A 268 2.96 4.90 -24.42
C ILE A 268 2.76 3.74 -25.40
N LYS A 269 2.18 2.63 -24.96
CA LYS A 269 1.82 1.52 -25.85
C LYS A 269 0.36 1.66 -26.25
N ASN A 270 0.13 2.19 -27.46
CA ASN A 270 -1.19 2.29 -28.06
C ASN A 270 -1.46 1.05 -28.91
N ASP A 271 -2.13 0.04 -28.34
CA ASP A 271 -2.62 -1.09 -29.14
C ASP A 271 -3.99 -0.70 -29.75
N TRP A 272 -3.98 -0.14 -30.96
CA TRP A 272 -5.17 -0.04 -31.82
C TRP A 272 -5.13 -1.20 -32.82
N LYS A 273 -6.06 -2.14 -32.70
CA LYS A 273 -6.56 -2.97 -33.79
C LYS A 273 -8.05 -3.16 -33.63
#